data_AF-A0AA97GAR6-F1
#
_entry.id   AF-A0AA97GAR6-F1
#
_cell.length_a   1.000
_cell.length_b   1.000
_cell.length_c   1.000
_cell.angle_alpha   90.00
_cell.angle_beta   90.00
_cell.angle_gamma   90.00
#
_symmetry.space_group_name_H-M   'P 1'
#
loop_
_entity.id
_entity.type
_entity.pdbx_description
1 polymer ?
#
loop_
_entity_poly.entity_id
_entity_poly.type
_entity_poly.pdbx_seq_one_letter_code
_entity_poly.pdbx_strand_id
1 'polypeptide(L)'
;MKKINILFVLSMLVLGSFAYANEQRYASITHTSSNFINRGYCGYSFTLDNGGNHMVLDHAEFGALEFTLRMKDRQGKVLDDAVLEVDPFGDTSASRATFTVLEIPCEDIAEFEVVKVVEDQNGRKVELPLSIFEASNPELAKVSVAGK
;
A
#
# COMPACT_ATOMS: atom_id res chain seq x y z
N MET A 1 10.91 23.52 -70.74
CA MET A 1 10.75 24.31 -69.50
C MET A 1 10.09 23.43 -68.43
N LYS A 2 10.69 23.37 -67.23
CA LYS A 2 10.22 22.86 -65.91
C LYS A 2 11.41 22.15 -65.23
N LYS A 3 12.34 22.91 -64.62
CA LYS A 3 12.43 23.30 -63.20
C LYS A 3 12.62 22.10 -62.26
N ILE A 4 13.87 21.95 -61.80
CA ILE A 4 14.34 21.18 -60.64
C ILE A 4 13.90 21.90 -59.36
N ASN A 5 13.50 21.15 -58.33
CA ASN A 5 13.52 21.53 -56.90
C ASN A 5 13.53 20.22 -56.08
N ILE A 6 14.68 19.81 -55.53
CA ILE A 6 15.16 20.06 -54.15
C ILE A 6 14.28 19.42 -53.06
N LEU A 7 14.93 18.46 -52.37
CA LEU A 7 14.57 17.73 -51.15
C LEU A 7 13.90 18.57 -50.05
N PHE A 8 12.90 18.00 -49.37
CA PHE A 8 12.76 18.12 -47.91
C PHE A 8 12.22 16.81 -47.33
N VAL A 9 13.02 16.22 -46.44
CA VAL A 9 12.66 15.13 -45.55
C VAL A 9 11.78 15.71 -44.44
N LEU A 10 10.61 15.14 -44.18
CA LEU A 10 9.96 15.29 -42.88
C LEU A 10 9.40 13.95 -42.41
N SER A 11 10.22 13.32 -41.58
CA SER A 11 9.82 12.34 -40.57
C SER A 11 8.65 12.90 -39.75
N MET A 12 7.56 12.14 -39.64
CA MET A 12 6.67 12.21 -38.48
C MET A 12 6.27 10.78 -38.14
N LEU A 13 7.06 10.15 -37.26
CA LEU A 13 6.59 9.05 -36.43
C LEU A 13 5.39 9.57 -35.64
N VAL A 14 4.20 9.07 -35.94
CA VAL A 14 3.10 9.08 -34.98
C VAL A 14 3.32 7.87 -34.07
N LEU A 15 4.33 7.97 -33.20
CA LEU A 15 4.31 7.21 -31.96
C LEU A 15 3.20 7.86 -31.14
N GLY A 16 2.06 7.19 -31.07
CA GLY A 16 1.02 7.53 -30.11
C GLY A 16 1.66 7.47 -28.72
N SER A 17 1.95 8.63 -28.16
CA SER A 17 2.20 8.76 -26.73
C SER A 17 0.90 8.37 -26.05
N PHE A 18 0.76 7.09 -25.70
CA PHE A 18 -0.16 6.70 -24.63
C PHE A 18 0.41 7.32 -23.36
N ALA A 19 0.07 8.59 -23.13
CA ALA A 19 0.19 9.20 -21.83
C ALA A 19 -0.85 8.48 -20.96
N TYR A 20 -0.47 7.37 -20.34
CA TYR A 20 -1.19 6.85 -19.20
C TYR A 20 -1.01 7.88 -18.09
N ALA A 21 -1.95 8.82 -17.98
CA ALA A 21 -2.20 9.46 -16.70
C ALA A 21 -2.65 8.32 -15.78
N ASN A 22 -1.71 7.75 -15.03
CA ASN A 22 -2.04 6.70 -14.08
C ASN A 22 -2.81 7.39 -12.96
N GLU A 23 -4.14 7.25 -12.96
CA GLU A 23 -4.99 7.45 -11.78
C GLU A 23 -4.59 6.39 -10.74
N GLN A 24 -3.38 6.52 -10.20
CA GLN A 24 -2.79 5.50 -9.38
C GLN A 24 -3.27 5.74 -7.96
N ARG A 25 -4.27 4.95 -7.53
CA ARG A 25 -4.66 4.82 -6.11
C ARG A 25 -3.41 4.61 -5.26
N TYR A 26 -3.44 5.11 -4.04
CA TYR A 26 -2.34 5.05 -3.09
C TYR A 26 -2.85 4.61 -1.72
N ALA A 27 -2.07 3.78 -1.04
CA ALA A 27 -2.22 3.59 0.39
C ALA A 27 -0.87 3.32 1.04
N SER A 28 -0.60 3.97 2.17
CA SER A 28 0.51 3.56 3.03
C SER A 28 0.04 2.51 4.03
N ILE A 29 0.93 1.59 4.40
CA ILE A 29 0.75 0.66 5.51
C ILE A 29 1.89 0.88 6.52
N THR A 30 1.54 1.13 7.78
CA THR A 30 2.49 1.38 8.87
C THR A 30 2.25 0.38 9.99
N HIS A 31 3.26 -0.38 10.38
CA HIS A 31 3.22 -1.16 11.62
C HIS A 31 3.38 -0.21 12.81
N THR A 32 2.39 -0.15 13.71
CA THR A 32 2.32 0.85 14.78
C THR A 32 2.65 0.30 16.15
N SER A 33 2.37 -0.97 16.41
CA SER A 33 2.71 -1.62 17.68
C SER A 33 2.70 -3.14 17.59
N SER A 34 3.48 -3.77 18.47
CA SER A 34 3.39 -5.20 18.75
C SER A 34 3.14 -5.40 20.24
N ASN A 35 2.23 -6.29 20.61
CA ASN A 35 1.91 -6.58 21.99
C ASN A 35 1.60 -8.06 22.21
N PHE A 36 2.06 -8.61 23.33
CA PHE A 36 1.56 -9.90 23.81
C PHE A 36 0.10 -9.73 24.26
N ILE A 37 -0.80 -10.58 23.79
CA ILE A 37 -2.22 -10.53 24.16
C ILE A 37 -2.48 -11.54 25.28
N ASN A 38 -2.57 -12.82 24.93
CA ASN A 38 -2.74 -13.91 25.88
C ASN A 38 -2.37 -15.26 25.25
N ARG A 39 -2.18 -16.30 26.08
CA ARG A 39 -2.06 -17.71 25.65
C ARG A 39 -1.02 -17.99 24.54
N GLY A 40 0.04 -17.18 24.46
CA GLY A 40 1.08 -17.33 23.44
C GLY A 40 0.80 -16.61 22.12
N TYR A 41 -0.23 -15.76 22.06
CA TYR A 41 -0.55 -14.94 20.88
C TYR A 41 -0.04 -13.51 21.04
N CYS A 42 0.40 -12.96 19.91
CA CYS A 42 0.86 -11.61 19.75
C CYS A 42 -0.05 -10.88 18.77
N GLY A 43 -0.40 -9.63 19.12
CA GLY A 43 -1.10 -8.69 18.26
C GLY A 43 -0.10 -7.75 17.61
N TYR A 44 -0.26 -7.55 16.31
CA TYR A 44 0.50 -6.57 15.53
C TYR A 44 -0.48 -5.58 14.93
N SER A 45 -0.40 -4.33 15.37
CA SER A 45 -1.30 -3.26 14.92
C SER A 45 -0.74 -2.57 13.68
N PHE A 46 -1.61 -2.33 12.71
CA PHE A 46 -1.27 -1.62 11.49
C PHE A 46 -2.23 -0.46 11.28
N THR A 47 -1.69 0.65 10.79
CA THR A 47 -2.47 1.76 10.24
C THR A 47 -2.34 1.76 8.73
N LEU A 48 -3.47 1.85 8.04
CA LEU A 48 -3.51 2.10 6.61
C LEU A 48 -4.05 3.51 6.36
N ASP A 49 -3.50 4.21 5.37
CA ASP A 49 -3.84 5.60 5.06
C ASP A 49 -3.75 5.86 3.56
N ASN A 50 -4.84 6.33 2.95
CA ASN A 50 -4.91 6.55 1.49
C ASN A 50 -4.30 7.89 1.02
N GLY A 51 -3.60 8.63 1.90
CA GLY A 51 -2.92 9.88 1.56
C GLY A 51 -3.81 11.13 1.56
N GLY A 52 -5.13 11.00 1.68
CA GLY A 52 -6.08 12.11 1.79
C GLY A 52 -6.11 13.07 0.58
N ASN A 53 -6.37 14.36 0.83
CA ASN A 53 -6.60 15.42 -0.18
C ASN A 53 -5.42 15.71 -1.13
N HIS A 54 -4.26 15.05 -0.98
CA HIS A 54 -3.18 15.13 -1.97
C HIS A 54 -3.45 14.28 -3.22
N MET A 55 -4.46 13.41 -3.17
CA MET A 55 -4.97 12.73 -4.36
C MET A 55 -6.10 13.55 -4.96
N VAL A 56 -5.85 14.16 -6.12
CA VAL A 56 -6.89 14.78 -6.96
C VAL A 56 -7.64 13.67 -7.70
N LEU A 57 -8.17 12.69 -6.95
CA LEU A 57 -8.87 11.54 -7.51
C LEU A 57 -10.23 11.44 -6.84
N ASP A 58 -11.28 11.65 -7.62
CA ASP A 58 -12.51 10.91 -7.40
C ASP A 58 -12.09 9.41 -7.37
N HIS A 59 -12.43 8.65 -6.32
CA HIS A 59 -12.11 7.21 -6.16
C HIS A 59 -10.78 6.81 -5.46
N ALA A 60 -10.37 7.51 -4.40
CA ALA A 60 -9.31 7.04 -3.49
C ALA A 60 -9.79 6.02 -2.42
N GLU A 61 -11.05 5.58 -2.48
CA GLU A 61 -11.62 4.59 -1.57
C GLU A 61 -11.04 3.19 -1.81
N PHE A 62 -11.03 2.36 -0.78
CA PHE A 62 -10.74 0.93 -0.86
C PHE A 62 -11.89 0.13 -0.26
N GLY A 63 -12.27 -0.94 -0.95
CA GLY A 63 -13.09 -2.01 -0.37
C GLY A 63 -12.33 -2.76 0.72
N ALA A 64 -12.91 -3.85 1.23
CA ALA A 64 -12.23 -4.67 2.22
C ALA A 64 -10.97 -5.28 1.59
N LEU A 65 -9.82 -5.18 2.28
CA LEU A 65 -8.54 -5.68 1.79
C LEU A 65 -8.09 -6.89 2.58
N GLU A 66 -7.47 -7.84 1.90
CA GLU A 66 -6.71 -8.94 2.48
C GLU A 66 -5.25 -8.79 2.06
N PHE A 67 -4.38 -8.47 3.02
CA PHE A 67 -2.94 -8.42 2.82
C PHE A 67 -2.35 -9.77 3.20
N THR A 68 -1.62 -10.40 2.27
CA THR A 68 -0.72 -11.50 2.62
C THR A 68 0.62 -10.91 3.04
N LEU A 69 0.96 -11.10 4.32
CA LEU A 69 2.17 -10.62 4.95
C LEU A 69 3.13 -11.79 5.14
N ARG A 70 4.27 -11.76 4.46
CA ARG A 70 5.38 -12.68 4.69
C ARG A 70 6.17 -12.25 5.91
N MET A 71 6.25 -13.12 6.90
CA MET A 71 6.95 -12.86 8.15
C MET A 71 8.40 -13.32 8.05
N LYS A 72 9.34 -12.46 8.44
CA LYS A 72 10.77 -12.79 8.48
C LYS A 72 11.35 -12.54 9.87
N ASP A 73 12.31 -13.36 10.26
CA ASP A 73 13.12 -13.11 11.45
C ASP A 73 14.21 -12.05 11.23
N ARG A 74 14.99 -11.73 12.26
CA ARG A 74 16.08 -10.74 12.20
C ARG A 74 17.20 -11.11 11.22
N GLN A 75 17.27 -12.36 10.78
CA GLN A 75 18.26 -12.84 9.80
C GLN A 75 17.69 -12.81 8.38
N GLY A 76 16.44 -12.38 8.21
CA GLY A 76 15.72 -12.38 6.94
C GLY A 76 15.18 -13.75 6.53
N LYS A 77 15.23 -14.76 7.42
CA LYS A 77 14.66 -16.07 7.15
C LYS A 77 13.14 -15.97 7.21
N VAL A 78 12.48 -16.48 6.17
CA VAL A 78 11.02 -16.59 6.14
C VAL A 78 10.54 -17.57 7.21
N LEU A 79 9.58 -17.12 8.02
CA LEU A 79 8.95 -17.91 9.06
C LEU A 79 7.67 -18.56 8.53
N ASP A 80 6.71 -17.74 8.10
CA ASP A 80 5.45 -18.16 7.47
C ASP A 80 4.78 -16.94 6.79
N ASP A 81 3.66 -17.15 6.10
CA ASP A 81 2.80 -16.09 5.57
C ASP A 81 1.51 -15.98 6.43
N ALA A 82 1.03 -14.75 6.68
CA ALA A 82 -0.19 -14.47 7.44
C ALA A 82 -1.13 -13.54 6.65
N VAL A 83 -2.44 -13.63 6.91
CA VAL A 83 -3.44 -12.75 6.27
C VAL A 83 -3.88 -11.69 7.26
N LEU A 84 -3.69 -10.42 6.89
CA LEU A 84 -4.23 -9.26 7.59
C LEU A 84 -5.50 -8.80 6.85
N GLU A 85 -6.63 -8.86 7.55
CA GLU A 85 -7.91 -8.36 7.06
C GLU A 85 -8.05 -6.87 7.40
N VAL A 86 -8.53 -6.07 6.45
CA VAL A 86 -8.70 -4.63 6.59
C VAL A 86 -10.11 -4.25 6.16
N ASP A 87 -10.81 -3.51 7.02
CA ASP A 87 -12.12 -2.95 6.68
C ASP A 87 -12.02 -1.90 5.56
N PRO A 88 -13.09 -1.70 4.77
CA PRO A 88 -13.16 -0.63 3.77
C PRO A 88 -12.83 0.75 4.37
N PHE A 89 -12.13 1.59 3.61
CA PHE A 89 -11.72 2.92 4.09
C PHE A 89 -11.49 3.90 2.92
N GLY A 90 -11.34 5.18 3.23
CA GLY A 90 -10.95 6.21 2.27
C GLY A 90 -12.08 6.82 1.45
N ASP A 91 -13.35 6.48 1.74
CA ASP A 91 -14.54 7.06 1.11
C ASP A 91 -14.80 8.52 1.53
N THR A 92 -14.25 8.93 2.68
CA THR A 92 -14.32 10.29 3.20
C THR A 92 -12.98 10.74 3.79
N SER A 93 -12.83 12.04 4.05
CA SER A 93 -11.66 12.55 4.76
C SER A 93 -11.56 12.04 6.21
N ALA A 94 -12.68 11.66 6.84
CA ALA A 94 -12.72 11.10 8.19
C ALA A 94 -12.28 9.63 8.24
N SER A 95 -12.53 8.88 7.16
CA SER A 95 -12.14 7.47 6.98
C SER A 95 -10.86 7.32 6.14
N ARG A 96 -10.12 8.40 5.90
CA ARG A 96 -8.83 8.43 5.17
C ARG A 96 -7.87 7.35 5.66
N ALA A 97 -7.86 7.13 6.98
CA ALA A 97 -7.05 6.11 7.61
C ALA A 97 -7.92 5.12 8.38
N THR A 98 -7.48 3.88 8.42
CA THR A 98 -8.09 2.80 9.20
C THR A 98 -7.02 2.05 10.00
N PHE A 99 -7.48 1.30 10.99
CA PHE A 99 -6.64 0.57 11.94
C PHE A 99 -7.08 -0.87 11.96
N THR A 100 -6.12 -1.79 11.91
CA THR A 100 -6.38 -3.22 11.98
C THR A 100 -5.32 -3.94 12.80
N VAL A 101 -5.62 -5.14 13.27
CA VAL A 101 -4.73 -5.96 14.10
C VAL A 101 -4.62 -7.34 13.50
N LEU A 102 -3.39 -7.81 13.32
CA LEU A 102 -3.07 -9.21 13.06
C LEU A 102 -2.83 -9.94 14.39
N GLU A 103 -3.61 -10.98 14.67
CA GLU A 103 -3.41 -11.85 15.83
C GLU A 103 -2.90 -13.22 15.40
N ILE A 104 -1.68 -13.56 15.81
CA ILE A 104 -1.00 -14.82 15.45
C ILE A 104 -0.22 -15.36 16.66
N PRO A 105 0.18 -16.65 16.67
CA PRO A 105 1.13 -17.14 17.65
C PRO A 105 2.39 -16.26 17.68
N CYS A 106 2.90 -15.97 18.88
CA CYS A 106 4.08 -15.15 19.05
C CYS A 106 5.31 -15.83 18.43
N GLU A 107 5.90 -15.15 17.45
CA GLU A 107 7.12 -15.55 16.75
C GLU A 107 8.16 -14.42 16.84
N ASP A 108 9.44 -14.73 16.62
CA ASP A 108 10.52 -13.71 16.61
C ASP A 108 10.56 -12.94 15.27
N ILE A 109 9.45 -12.30 14.95
CA ILE A 109 9.25 -11.54 13.71
C ILE A 109 10.01 -10.21 13.81
N ALA A 110 10.78 -9.91 12.78
CA ALA A 110 11.49 -8.66 12.61
C ALA A 110 10.94 -7.82 11.46
N GLU A 111 10.33 -8.46 10.46
CA GLU A 111 9.80 -7.80 9.26
C GLU A 111 8.51 -8.48 8.80
N PHE A 112 7.54 -7.66 8.38
CA PHE A 112 6.39 -8.07 7.59
C PHE A 112 6.57 -7.52 6.17
N GLU A 113 6.67 -8.41 5.19
CA GLU A 113 6.74 -8.06 3.78
C GLU A 113 5.37 -8.27 3.13
N VAL A 114 4.80 -7.23 2.52
CA VAL A 114 3.55 -7.37 1.75
C VAL A 114 3.87 -8.07 0.43
N VAL A 115 3.36 -9.29 0.26
CA VAL A 115 3.61 -10.09 -0.96
C VAL A 115 2.39 -10.21 -1.86
N LYS A 116 1.19 -9.92 -1.33
CA LYS A 116 -0.06 -9.93 -2.09
C LYS A 116 -1.11 -9.06 -1.40
N VAL A 117 -1.94 -8.38 -2.19
CA VAL A 117 -3.11 -7.66 -1.69
C VAL A 117 -4.32 -8.02 -2.56
N VAL A 118 -5.42 -8.38 -1.93
CA VAL A 118 -6.70 -8.64 -2.59
C VAL A 118 -7.75 -7.69 -2.07
N GLU A 119 -8.47 -7.03 -2.96
CA GLU A 119 -9.61 -6.18 -2.64
C GLU A 119 -10.92 -6.90 -2.94
N ASP A 120 -11.89 -6.77 -2.05
CA ASP A 120 -13.28 -7.07 -2.32
C ASP A 120 -13.95 -5.88 -3.04
N GLN A 121 -14.18 -6.05 -4.34
CA GLN A 121 -14.91 -5.10 -5.18
C GLN A 121 -16.32 -5.64 -5.42
N ASN A 122 -17.25 -5.32 -4.51
CA ASN A 122 -18.66 -5.70 -4.59
C ASN A 122 -18.88 -7.22 -4.72
N GLY A 123 -18.22 -8.01 -3.86
CA GLY A 123 -18.26 -9.47 -3.82
C GLY A 123 -17.27 -10.15 -4.76
N ARG A 124 -16.51 -9.38 -5.55
CA ARG A 124 -15.46 -9.90 -6.44
C ARG A 124 -14.10 -9.66 -5.82
N LYS A 125 -13.36 -10.74 -5.56
CA LYS A 125 -11.96 -10.68 -5.11
C LYS A 125 -11.03 -10.33 -6.28
N VAL A 126 -10.31 -9.23 -6.15
CA VAL A 126 -9.42 -8.68 -7.19
C VAL A 126 -8.03 -8.48 -6.60
N GLU A 127 -7.03 -9.09 -7.19
CA GLU A 127 -5.64 -8.85 -6.79
C GLU A 127 -5.21 -7.45 -7.25
N LEU A 128 -4.71 -6.64 -6.31
CA LEU A 128 -4.26 -5.28 -6.58
C LEU A 128 -2.75 -5.24 -6.85
N PRO A 129 -2.29 -4.37 -7.77
CA PRO A 129 -0.86 -4.13 -7.95
C PRO A 129 -0.20 -3.64 -6.67
N LEU A 130 0.91 -4.27 -6.27
CA LEU A 130 1.66 -3.87 -5.06
C LEU A 130 2.20 -2.44 -5.14
N SER A 131 2.37 -1.87 -6.34
CA SER A 131 2.80 -0.48 -6.55
C SER A 131 1.81 0.59 -6.09
N ILE A 132 0.61 0.19 -5.66
CA ILE A 132 -0.36 1.06 -4.98
C ILE A 132 0.06 1.31 -3.52
N PHE A 133 0.79 0.36 -2.94
CA PHE A 133 1.06 0.32 -1.51
C PHE A 133 2.48 0.76 -1.19
N GLU A 134 2.61 1.62 -0.18
CA GLU A 134 3.89 2.04 0.35
C GLU A 134 4.04 1.56 1.80
N ALA A 135 5.10 0.81 2.10
CA ALA A 135 5.44 0.47 3.48
C ALA A 135 6.07 1.68 4.15
N SER A 136 5.44 2.17 5.21
CA SER A 136 5.91 3.29 6.02
C SER A 136 6.49 2.76 7.34
N ASN A 137 7.79 2.97 7.53
CA ASN A 137 8.55 2.50 8.69
C ASN A 137 9.23 3.67 9.42
N PRO A 138 8.46 4.58 10.04
CA PRO A 138 9.04 5.77 10.65
C PRO A 138 9.86 5.42 11.90
N GLU A 139 11.05 6.00 12.02
CA GLU A 139 11.76 6.04 13.30
C GLU A 139 11.04 7.01 14.24
N LEU A 140 10.33 6.47 15.24
CA LEU A 140 9.51 7.28 16.13
C LEU A 140 10.31 7.89 17.28
N ALA A 141 10.17 9.20 17.47
CA ALA A 141 10.74 9.91 18.62
C ALA A 141 10.03 9.54 19.93
N LYS A 142 10.76 9.59 21.04
CA LYS A 142 10.18 9.43 22.38
C LYS A 142 9.31 10.62 22.73
N VAL A 143 8.12 10.36 23.25
CA VAL A 143 7.23 11.38 23.82
C VAL A 143 7.39 11.37 25.34
N SER A 144 7.58 12.54 25.94
CA SER A 144 7.62 12.73 27.38
C SER A 144 6.78 13.94 27.78
N VAL A 145 6.18 13.90 28.97
CA VAL A 145 5.46 15.04 29.54
C VAL A 145 6.36 15.70 30.59
N ALA A 146 6.65 16.98 30.44
CA ALA A 146 7.50 17.70 31.39
C ALA A 146 6.88 17.73 32.80
N GLY A 147 7.68 17.42 33.82
CA GLY A 147 7.27 17.50 35.23
C GLY A 147 6.46 16.30 35.76
N LYS A 148 6.43 15.17 35.05
CA LYS A 148 5.94 13.87 35.51
C LYS A 148 6.96 12.77 35.25
#